data_AF-A0A8T3CW48-F1
#
_entry.id   AF-A0A8T3CW48-F1
#
_cell.length_a   1.000
_cell.length_b   1.000
_cell.length_c   1.000
_cell.angle_alpha   90.00
_cell.angle_beta   90.00
_cell.angle_gamma   90.00
#
_symmetry.space_group_name_H-M   'P 1'
#
loop_
_entity.id
_entity.type
_entity.pdbx_description
1 polymer ?
#
loop_
_entity_poly.entity_id
_entity_poly.type
_entity_poly.pdbx_seq_one_letter_code
_entity_poly.pdbx_strand_id
1 'polypeptide(L)'
;MGPGWCTPVALGLLAVLGFPLGTRSLNPDDPNVCSHWESYAVTVQESYAHPFDQIYYTRCTDILNWFKCTRHRISYKTAYRRGVRTMYRRRSQCCPGYIESGDLCVPLCTEECAHGRCVSPDTCQCEPGWGGLDCSSGRNTGGQMDGDTDRTVLAQSFWGMVKQN
;
A
#
# COMPACT_ATOMS: atom_id res chain seq x y z
N MET A 1 18.52 43.61 -58.34
CA MET A 1 17.17 43.01 -58.28
C MET A 1 17.32 41.52 -58.61
N GLY A 2 17.25 40.53 -57.72
CA GLY A 2 17.29 40.42 -56.26
C GLY A 2 17.87 39.01 -55.95
N PRO A 3 18.41 38.73 -54.75
CA PRO A 3 18.87 37.39 -54.42
C PRO A 3 17.70 36.48 -54.02
N GLY A 4 17.70 35.28 -54.60
CA GLY A 4 16.74 34.21 -54.34
C GLY A 4 16.76 33.76 -52.88
N TRP A 5 15.56 33.56 -52.35
CA TRP A 5 15.33 33.10 -50.99
C TRP A 5 15.61 31.59 -50.95
N CYS A 6 16.68 31.20 -50.26
CA CYS A 6 16.83 29.84 -49.77
C CYS A 6 15.70 29.60 -48.76
N THR A 7 14.68 28.84 -49.16
CA THR A 7 13.75 28.25 -48.21
C THR A 7 14.49 27.17 -47.43
N PRO A 8 14.61 27.26 -46.09
CA PRO A 8 15.05 26.12 -45.31
C PRO A 8 13.89 25.13 -45.32
N VAL A 9 14.17 23.92 -45.82
CA VAL A 9 13.32 22.75 -45.64
C VAL A 9 13.08 22.62 -44.14
N ALA A 10 11.86 22.95 -43.70
CA ALA A 10 11.42 22.75 -42.35
C ALA A 10 11.34 21.24 -42.09
N LEU A 11 12.44 20.67 -41.61
CA LEU A 11 12.46 19.35 -41.00
C LEU A 11 11.56 19.43 -39.76
N GLY A 12 10.33 18.94 -39.91
CA GLY A 12 9.36 18.84 -38.84
C GLY A 12 9.94 18.01 -37.70
N LEU A 13 10.32 18.68 -36.61
CA LEU A 13 10.45 18.08 -35.30
C LEU A 13 9.05 17.61 -34.89
N LEU A 14 8.70 16.36 -35.18
CA LEU A 14 7.61 15.67 -34.51
C LEU A 14 8.02 15.55 -33.04
N ALA A 15 7.67 16.57 -32.26
CA ALA A 15 7.55 16.44 -30.82
C ALA A 15 6.50 15.36 -30.59
N VAL A 16 6.95 14.12 -30.39
CA VAL A 16 6.13 13.09 -29.76
C VAL A 16 5.89 13.61 -28.36
N LEU A 17 4.83 14.41 -28.20
CA LEU A 17 4.21 14.65 -26.91
C LEU A 17 3.85 13.27 -26.41
N GLY A 18 4.72 12.71 -25.56
CA GLY A 18 4.42 11.48 -24.86
C GLY A 18 3.13 11.75 -24.10
N PHE A 19 2.01 11.26 -24.62
CA PHE A 19 0.79 11.16 -23.85
C PHE A 19 1.20 10.39 -22.60
N PRO A 20 1.07 10.98 -21.40
CA PRO A 20 1.33 10.22 -20.19
C PRO A 20 0.43 9.00 -20.28
N LEU A 21 1.01 7.80 -20.29
CA LEU A 21 0.22 6.59 -20.18
C LEU A 21 -0.67 6.80 -18.96
N GLY A 22 -1.98 6.88 -19.20
CA GLY A 22 -2.96 7.17 -18.18
C GLY A 22 -2.69 6.27 -16.99
N THR A 23 -2.60 6.87 -15.81
CA THR A 23 -2.55 6.12 -14.57
C THR A 23 -3.76 5.20 -14.54
N ARG A 24 -3.56 3.87 -14.58
CA ARG A 24 -4.64 2.91 -14.42
C ARG A 24 -5.32 3.21 -13.08
N SER A 25 -6.55 3.69 -13.15
CA SER A 25 -7.36 4.04 -11.99
C SER A 25 -8.57 3.12 -12.03
N LEU A 26 -8.79 2.40 -10.93
CA LEU A 26 -9.98 1.57 -10.77
C LEU A 26 -11.24 2.44 -10.83
N ASN A 27 -12.33 1.84 -11.29
CA ASN A 27 -13.62 2.50 -11.38
C ASN A 27 -14.12 2.87 -9.97
N PRO A 28 -14.32 4.16 -9.64
CA PRO A 28 -14.75 4.59 -8.31
C PRO A 28 -16.19 4.15 -7.96
N ASP A 29 -17.01 3.81 -8.95
CA ASP A 29 -18.39 3.37 -8.75
C ASP A 29 -18.49 1.85 -8.50
N ASP A 30 -17.39 1.10 -8.66
CA ASP A 30 -17.37 -0.35 -8.41
C ASP A 30 -17.42 -0.61 -6.88
N PRO A 31 -18.42 -1.36 -6.37
CA PRO A 31 -18.55 -1.65 -4.95
C PRO A 31 -17.40 -2.49 -4.37
N ASN A 32 -16.61 -3.14 -5.21
CA ASN A 32 -15.48 -3.99 -4.81
C ASN A 32 -14.13 -3.24 -4.80
N VAL A 33 -14.16 -1.91 -4.85
CA VAL A 33 -12.97 -1.04 -4.71
C VAL A 33 -12.86 -0.54 -3.28
N CYS A 34 -11.76 -0.91 -2.63
CA CYS A 34 -11.46 -0.57 -1.24
C CYS A 34 -10.34 0.49 -1.16
N SER A 35 -10.38 1.34 -0.14
CA SER A 35 -9.30 2.28 0.15
C SER A 35 -8.31 1.70 1.15
N HIS A 36 -7.04 1.63 0.76
CA HIS A 36 -5.94 1.19 1.62
C HIS A 36 -5.04 2.39 1.99
N TRP A 37 -4.52 2.39 3.22
CA TRP A 37 -3.56 3.40 3.67
C TRP A 37 -2.14 2.87 3.50
N GLU A 38 -1.37 3.53 2.65
CA GLU A 38 0.05 3.22 2.43
C GLU A 38 0.92 4.28 3.11
N SER A 39 1.97 3.83 3.80
CA SER A 39 2.98 4.73 4.36
C SER A 39 4.08 5.00 3.33
N TYR A 40 4.54 6.25 3.27
CA TYR A 40 5.59 6.66 2.34
C TYR A 40 6.58 7.60 3.02
N ALA A 41 7.85 7.48 2.64
CA ALA A 41 8.92 8.30 3.19
C ALA A 41 9.05 9.62 2.41
N VAL A 42 8.95 10.74 3.11
CA VAL A 42 9.09 12.09 2.54
C VAL A 42 10.25 12.81 3.20
N THR A 43 11.11 13.43 2.39
CA THR A 43 12.14 14.34 2.89
C THR A 43 11.50 15.69 3.22
N VAL A 44 11.44 16.04 4.49
CA VAL A 44 10.95 17.33 4.96
C VAL A 44 12.08 18.17 5.53
N GLN A 45 11.93 19.49 5.47
CA GLN A 45 12.87 20.41 6.09
C GLN A 45 12.52 20.56 7.58
N GLU A 46 13.42 20.13 8.45
CA GLU A 46 13.25 20.22 9.90
C GLU A 46 14.16 21.31 10.46
N SER A 47 13.60 22.19 11.29
CA SER A 47 14.39 23.14 12.07
C SER A 47 15.07 22.42 13.25
N TYR A 48 16.36 22.67 13.44
CA TYR A 48 17.12 22.18 14.58
C TYR A 48 17.91 23.33 15.23
N ALA A 49 18.21 23.19 16.52
CA ALA A 49 19.06 24.12 17.25
C ALA A 49 20.52 23.83 16.93
N HIS A 50 21.17 24.71 16.18
CA HIS A 50 22.59 24.60 15.89
C HIS A 50 23.41 25.40 16.91
N PRO A 51 24.32 24.75 17.65
CA PRO A 51 25.17 25.45 18.61
C PRO A 51 26.21 26.31 17.89
N PHE A 52 26.51 27.46 18.46
CA PHE A 52 27.62 28.31 18.04
C PHE A 52 28.27 28.96 19.26
N ASP A 53 29.54 29.30 19.14
CA ASP A 53 30.29 29.94 20.20
C ASP A 53 30.13 31.46 20.14
N GLN A 54 29.65 32.04 21.23
CA GLN A 54 29.46 33.48 21.39
C GLN A 54 30.46 34.02 22.40
N ILE A 55 31.36 34.88 21.90
CA ILE A 55 32.37 35.55 22.74
C ILE A 55 31.73 36.77 23.40
N TYR A 56 31.88 36.88 24.72
CA TYR A 56 31.44 38.04 25.50
C TYR A 56 32.51 38.44 26.53
N TYR A 57 32.52 39.70 26.93
CA TYR A 57 33.52 40.24 27.85
C TYR A 57 32.95 40.41 29.25
N THR A 58 33.63 39.84 30.24
CA THR A 58 33.29 39.99 31.67
C THR A 58 34.34 40.79 32.40
N ARG A 59 33.94 41.53 33.44
CA ARG A 59 34.91 42.22 34.30
C ARG A 59 35.65 41.22 35.19
N CYS A 60 36.97 41.40 35.31
CA CYS A 60 37.85 40.57 36.10
C CYS A 60 38.77 41.44 36.97
N THR A 61 39.28 40.86 38.06
CA THR A 61 40.11 41.57 39.05
C THR A 61 41.59 41.65 38.67
N ASP A 62 42.01 41.08 37.54
CA ASP A 62 43.41 41.11 37.09
C ASP A 62 43.80 42.50 36.54
N ILE A 63 44.64 43.20 37.32
CA ILE A 63 45.12 44.57 37.05
C ILE A 63 46.00 44.65 35.80
N LEU A 64 46.65 43.55 35.41
CA LEU A 64 47.55 43.50 34.26
C LEU A 64 46.81 43.36 32.90
N ASN A 65 45.54 42.98 32.90
CA ASN A 65 44.82 42.64 31.67
C ASN A 65 43.53 43.47 31.53
N TRP A 66 43.68 44.80 31.39
CA TRP A 66 42.63 45.78 31.02
C TRP A 66 41.20 45.47 31.52
N PHE A 67 41.05 45.02 32.77
CA PHE A 67 39.79 44.68 33.47
C PHE A 67 38.72 43.88 32.68
N LYS A 68 39.05 43.21 31.57
CA LYS A 68 38.08 42.48 30.71
C LYS A 68 38.63 41.12 30.32
N CYS A 69 38.00 40.05 30.82
CA CYS A 69 38.26 38.70 30.32
C CYS A 69 37.30 38.34 29.19
N THR A 70 37.82 37.64 28.18
CA THR A 70 37.01 36.93 27.18
C THR A 70 36.37 35.70 27.80
N ARG A 71 35.08 35.52 27.58
CA ARG A 71 34.32 34.33 27.95
C ARG A 71 33.61 33.78 26.72
N HIS A 72 33.52 32.45 26.68
CA HIS A 72 32.87 31.69 25.62
C HIS A 72 31.54 31.17 26.14
N ARG A 73 30.47 31.37 25.37
CA ARG A 73 29.12 30.88 25.68
C ARG A 73 28.58 30.13 24.48
N ILE A 74 28.16 28.89 24.68
CA ILE A 74 27.42 28.14 23.67
C ILE A 74 26.02 28.74 23.58
N SER A 75 25.77 29.42 22.47
CA SER A 75 24.46 29.96 22.11
C SER A 75 23.89 29.12 20.96
N TYR A 76 22.56 29.10 20.80
CA TYR A 76 21.89 28.30 19.78
C TYR A 76 21.22 29.20 18.76
N LYS A 77 21.34 28.83 17.48
CA LYS A 77 20.62 29.45 16.38
C LYS A 77 19.77 28.41 15.66
N THR A 78 18.62 28.83 15.12
CA THR A 78 17.80 27.96 14.29
C THR A 78 18.50 27.69 12.97
N ALA A 79 18.73 26.42 12.65
CA ALA A 79 19.23 25.96 11.36
C ALA A 79 18.27 24.90 10.81
N TYR A 80 18.38 24.58 9.52
CA TYR A 80 17.49 23.63 8.86
C TYR A 80 18.26 22.44 8.33
N ARG A 81 17.71 21.24 8.51
CA ARG A 81 18.23 19.99 7.97
C ARG A 81 17.14 19.23 7.23
N ARG A 82 17.52 18.36 6.30
CA ARG A 82 16.56 17.45 5.66
C ARG A 82 16.41 16.22 6.56
N GLY A 83 15.20 16.00 7.07
CA GLY A 83 14.81 14.79 7.79
C GLY A 83 13.88 13.94 6.94
N VAL A 84 13.94 12.62 7.10
CA VAL A 84 12.96 11.70 6.49
C VAL A 84 11.82 11.51 7.47
N ARG A 85 10.59 11.79 7.03
CA ARG A 85 9.37 11.56 7.79
C ARG A 85 8.45 10.60 7.06
N THR A 86 7.81 9.73 7.83
CA THR A 86 6.76 8.84 7.34
C THR A 86 5.46 9.62 7.23
N MET A 87 4.89 9.66 6.04
CA MET A 87 3.59 10.22 5.72
C MET A 87 2.64 9.10 5.29
N TYR A 88 1.34 9.34 5.29
CA TYR A 88 0.32 8.37 4.89
C TYR A 88 -0.51 8.89 3.73
N ARG A 89 -0.74 8.04 2.73
CA ARG A 89 -1.58 8.35 1.58
C ARG A 89 -2.62 7.26 1.40
N ARG A 90 -3.83 7.66 1.04
CA ARG A 90 -4.92 6.74 0.68
C ARG A 90 -4.77 6.33 -0.79
N ARG A 91 -4.73 5.03 -1.05
CA ARG A 91 -4.71 4.42 -2.39
C ARG A 91 -5.96 3.56 -2.58
N SER A 92 -6.53 3.57 -3.78
CA SER A 92 -7.60 2.64 -4.18
C SER A 92 -6.99 1.35 -4.71
N GLN A 93 -7.54 0.22 -4.28
CA GLN A 93 -7.20 -1.13 -4.76
C GLN A 93 -8.45 -2.02 -4.68
N CYS A 94 -8.45 -3.17 -5.36
CA CYS A 94 -9.52 -4.15 -5.15
C CYS A 94 -9.54 -4.64 -3.70
N CYS A 95 -10.75 -4.90 -3.19
CA CYS A 95 -10.95 -5.48 -1.87
C CYS A 95 -10.30 -6.88 -1.77
N PRO A 96 -10.01 -7.38 -0.55
CA PRO A 96 -9.42 -8.71 -0.37
C PRO A 96 -10.26 -9.80 -1.06
N GLY A 97 -9.61 -10.68 -1.82
CA GLY A 97 -10.28 -11.73 -2.59
C GLY A 97 -10.82 -11.28 -3.96
N TYR A 98 -10.56 -10.04 -4.38
CA TYR A 98 -10.86 -9.55 -5.72
C TYR A 98 -9.56 -9.20 -6.46
N ILE A 99 -9.56 -9.38 -7.77
CA ILE A 99 -8.43 -9.06 -8.66
C ILE A 99 -8.83 -8.02 -9.71
N GLU A 100 -7.85 -7.27 -10.19
CA GLU A 100 -8.06 -6.24 -11.21
C GLU A 100 -8.25 -6.89 -12.59
N SER A 101 -9.41 -6.65 -13.20
CA SER A 101 -9.73 -7.02 -14.58
C SER A 101 -10.09 -5.76 -15.37
N GLY A 102 -9.06 -5.13 -15.96
CA GLY A 102 -9.18 -3.78 -16.52
C GLY A 102 -9.34 -2.74 -15.42
N ASP A 103 -10.47 -2.02 -15.42
CA ASP A 103 -10.80 -1.01 -14.41
C ASP A 103 -11.82 -1.52 -13.36
N LEU A 104 -12.16 -2.81 -13.40
CA LEU A 104 -13.13 -3.45 -12.49
C LEU A 104 -12.45 -4.47 -11.58
N CYS A 105 -13.08 -4.73 -10.44
CA CYS A 105 -12.65 -5.74 -9.47
C CYS A 105 -13.52 -6.99 -9.58
N VAL A 106 -12.94 -8.09 -10.07
CA VAL A 106 -13.63 -9.39 -10.22
C VAL A 106 -13.25 -10.32 -9.07
N PRO A 107 -14.18 -11.16 -8.57
CA PRO A 107 -13.89 -12.06 -7.47
C PRO A 107 -12.89 -13.14 -7.89
N LEU A 108 -12.02 -13.51 -6.97
CA LEU A 108 -11.07 -14.60 -7.09
C LEU A 108 -11.65 -15.84 -6.42
N CYS A 109 -11.75 -16.95 -7.16
CA CYS A 109 -12.07 -18.26 -6.61
C CYS A 109 -10.81 -19.12 -6.66
N THR A 110 -10.39 -19.68 -5.53
CA THR A 110 -9.20 -20.54 -5.43
C THR A 110 -9.33 -21.77 -6.33
N GLU A 111 -10.50 -22.41 -6.31
CA GLU A 111 -10.88 -23.46 -7.25
C GLU A 111 -11.77 -22.85 -8.35
N GLU A 112 -11.50 -23.17 -9.61
CA GLU A 112 -12.30 -22.70 -10.72
C GLU A 112 -13.68 -23.37 -10.68
N CYS A 113 -14.75 -22.58 -10.78
CA CYS A 113 -16.12 -23.11 -10.79
C CYS A 113 -16.37 -23.89 -12.09
N ALA A 114 -16.38 -25.22 -12.04
CA ALA A 114 -16.48 -26.08 -13.22
C ALA A 114 -17.79 -25.87 -14.00
N HIS A 115 -18.92 -25.85 -13.28
CA HIS A 115 -20.25 -25.62 -13.84
C HIS A 115 -20.95 -24.49 -13.07
N GLY A 116 -20.38 -23.30 -13.16
CA GLY A 116 -20.90 -22.13 -12.47
C GLY A 116 -20.07 -20.88 -12.74
N ARG A 117 -20.34 -19.83 -11.95
CA ARG A 117 -19.58 -18.58 -12.00
C ARG A 117 -19.15 -18.15 -10.61
N CYS A 118 -17.96 -17.56 -10.51
CA CYS A 118 -17.47 -16.96 -9.27
C CYS A 118 -18.27 -15.67 -9.00
N VAL A 119 -19.00 -15.60 -7.88
CA VAL A 119 -19.84 -14.43 -7.54
C VAL A 119 -19.31 -13.62 -6.37
N SER A 120 -18.49 -14.25 -5.53
CA SER A 120 -17.75 -13.63 -4.42
C SER A 120 -16.48 -14.43 -4.17
N PRO A 121 -15.52 -13.91 -3.37
CA PRO A 121 -14.28 -14.62 -3.11
C PRO A 121 -14.55 -16.05 -2.62
N ASP A 122 -13.90 -17.02 -3.26
CA ASP A 122 -14.04 -18.46 -2.98
C ASP A 122 -15.50 -18.98 -2.94
N THR A 123 -16.40 -18.33 -3.68
CA THR A 123 -17.83 -18.69 -3.71
C THR A 123 -18.34 -18.82 -5.14
N CYS A 124 -18.69 -20.05 -5.52
CA CYS A 124 -19.28 -20.36 -6.81
C CYS A 124 -20.81 -20.34 -6.76
N GLN A 125 -21.42 -19.69 -7.74
CA GLN A 125 -22.84 -19.88 -8.06
C GLN A 125 -22.95 -20.99 -9.12
N CYS A 126 -23.36 -22.17 -8.68
CA CYS A 126 -23.50 -23.34 -9.56
C CYS A 126 -24.73 -23.23 -10.46
N GLU A 127 -24.61 -23.83 -11.65
CA GLU A 127 -25.74 -24.03 -12.55
C GLU A 127 -26.74 -25.05 -11.98
N PRO A 128 -28.01 -24.99 -12.38
CA PRO A 128 -29.02 -25.95 -11.93
C PRO A 128 -28.60 -27.40 -12.23
N GLY A 129 -28.60 -28.25 -11.20
CA GLY A 129 -28.18 -29.65 -11.33
C GLY A 129 -26.70 -29.89 -11.01
N TRP A 130 -25.95 -28.86 -10.62
CA TRP A 130 -24.58 -28.97 -10.12
C TRP A 130 -24.48 -28.48 -8.67
N GLY A 131 -23.50 -28.98 -7.93
CA GLY A 131 -23.25 -28.66 -6.52
C GLY A 131 -21.80 -28.93 -6.12
N GLY A 132 -21.50 -28.79 -4.83
CA GLY A 132 -20.13 -28.80 -4.31
C GLY A 132 -19.53 -27.39 -4.26
N LEU A 133 -18.34 -27.27 -3.68
CA LEU A 133 -17.64 -25.99 -3.49
C LEU A 133 -17.18 -25.37 -4.83
N ASP A 134 -16.87 -26.22 -5.81
CA ASP A 134 -16.35 -25.91 -7.14
C ASP A 134 -17.37 -26.21 -8.26
N CYS A 135 -18.62 -26.56 -7.92
CA CYS A 135 -19.65 -26.97 -8.87
C CYS A 135 -19.25 -28.17 -9.76
N SER A 136 -18.37 -29.05 -9.28
CA SER A 136 -17.97 -30.25 -10.04
C SER A 136 -18.92 -31.44 -9.85
N SER A 137 -19.68 -31.47 -8.76
CA SER A 137 -20.58 -32.59 -8.46
C SER A 137 -21.94 -32.40 -9.15
N GLY A 138 -22.35 -33.36 -9.97
CA GLY A 138 -23.70 -33.39 -10.54
C GLY A 138 -24.70 -33.74 -9.45
N ARG A 139 -25.59 -32.80 -9.09
CA ARG A 139 -26.71 -33.03 -8.20
C ARG A 139 -27.79 -33.83 -8.93
N ASN A 140 -27.57 -35.14 -9.04
CA ASN A 140 -28.66 -36.06 -9.35
C ASN A 140 -29.79 -35.80 -8.35
N THR A 141 -31.05 -35.82 -8.82
CA THR A 141 -32.25 -35.60 -8.00
C THR A 141 -32.50 -36.77 -7.03
N GLY A 142 -31.56 -37.00 -6.12
CA GLY A 142 -31.54 -37.99 -5.05
C GLY A 142 -30.38 -37.62 -4.14
N GLY A 143 -30.69 -37.15 -2.94
CA GLY A 143 -29.76 -36.43 -2.07
C GLY A 143 -28.46 -37.17 -1.80
N GLN A 144 -27.36 -36.42 -1.86
CA GLN A 144 -26.14 -36.75 -1.15
C GLN A 144 -25.71 -35.45 -0.44
N MET A 145 -25.66 -35.50 0.89
CA MET A 145 -25.04 -34.45 1.67
C MET A 145 -23.53 -34.61 1.52
N ASP A 146 -22.88 -33.66 0.84
CA ASP A 146 -21.44 -33.47 0.98
C ASP A 146 -21.21 -32.68 2.27
N GLY A 147 -21.37 -33.41 3.39
CA GLY A 147 -21.05 -32.97 4.72
C GLY A 147 -20.18 -34.04 5.35
N ASP A 148 -18.88 -33.75 5.46
CA ASP A 148 -18.07 -34.09 6.62
C ASP A 148 -18.26 -35.52 7.18
N THR A 149 -17.70 -36.52 6.51
CA THR A 149 -17.49 -37.84 7.13
C THR A 149 -16.10 -37.91 7.78
N ASP A 150 -15.85 -37.03 8.75
CA ASP A 150 -14.84 -37.27 9.80
C ASP A 150 -15.39 -37.00 11.21
N ARG A 151 -16.59 -37.50 11.49
CA ARG A 151 -17.13 -37.57 12.87
C ARG A 151 -17.46 -38.98 13.36
N THR A 152 -17.20 -39.99 12.56
CA THR A 152 -17.51 -41.39 12.91
C THR A 152 -16.43 -42.36 12.42
N VAL A 153 -15.15 -41.99 12.54
CA VAL A 153 -14.15 -43.00 12.90
C VAL A 153 -14.48 -43.43 14.32
N LEU A 154 -15.31 -44.46 14.36
CA LEU A 154 -15.66 -45.22 15.53
C LEU A 154 -14.42 -45.61 16.33
N ALA A 155 -14.60 -45.53 17.65
CA ALA A 155 -13.91 -46.33 18.64
C ALA A 155 -12.44 -45.98 18.89
N GLN A 156 -12.21 -45.04 19.80
CA GLN A 156 -11.17 -45.22 20.82
C GLN A 156 -11.59 -44.57 22.15
N SER A 157 -11.78 -45.44 23.14
CA SER A 157 -11.57 -45.19 24.58
C SER A 157 -12.46 -44.18 25.33
N PHE A 158 -13.74 -44.50 25.54
CA PHE A 158 -14.55 -43.84 26.59
C PHE A 158 -15.31 -44.82 27.52
N TRP A 159 -14.75 -46.02 27.73
CA TRP A 159 -15.15 -46.88 28.84
C TRP A 159 -13.93 -47.34 29.63
N GLY A 160 -13.77 -46.76 30.83
CA GLY A 160 -12.94 -47.34 31.87
C GLY A 160 -11.77 -46.50 32.34
N MET A 161 -12.02 -45.35 32.98
CA MET A 161 -11.14 -44.89 34.06
C MET A 161 -11.94 -44.23 35.21
N VAL A 162 -11.92 -44.94 36.33
CA VAL A 162 -11.76 -44.43 37.70
C VAL A 162 -12.89 -43.57 38.28
N LYS A 163 -13.73 -44.25 39.09
CA LYS A 163 -14.38 -43.67 40.26
C LYS A 163 -13.32 -43.00 41.15
N GLN A 164 -13.46 -41.71 41.39
CA GLN A 164 -12.89 -41.03 42.55
C GLN A 164 -14.01 -40.24 43.25
N ASN A 165 -14.68 -40.88 44.20
CA ASN A 165 -15.06 -40.33 45.51
C ASN A 165 -15.54 -41.47 46.42
#